data_AF-A0A939Y283-F1
#
_entry.id   AF-A0A939Y283-F1
#
_cell.length_a   1.000
_cell.length_b   1.000
_cell.length_c   1.000
_cell.angle_alpha   90.00
_cell.angle_beta   90.00
_cell.angle_gamma   90.00
#
_symmetry.space_group_name_H-M   'P 1'
#
loop_
_entity.id
_entity.type
_entity.pdbx_description
1 polymer ?
#
loop_
_entity_poly.entity_id
_entity_poly.type
_entity_poly.pdbx_seq_one_letter_code
_entity_poly.pdbx_strand_id
1 'polypeptide(L)'
;MASDYEKERQEALEAGEKALDSLSRAKECLQSAREFGVWDILGGRLLATMGKHRRMEQAHEHLAAAKTDLKRFEKELQDLDSFENINLETGDFLGFADYFFDGLFTDLAMQSRISDAQTGVDEAIRRVEEIMSRL
;
A
#
# COMPACT_ATOMS: atom_id res chain seq x y z
N MET A 1 -22.44 19.72 -13.06
CA MET A 1 -21.13 20.39 -13.18
C MET A 1 -20.53 20.66 -11.80
N ALA A 2 -20.92 21.67 -11.01
CA ALA A 2 -20.35 21.86 -9.66
C ALA A 2 -20.65 20.68 -8.69
N SER A 3 -21.86 20.12 -8.76
CA SER A 3 -22.27 18.95 -7.96
C SER A 3 -21.52 17.66 -8.29
N ASP A 4 -21.01 17.52 -9.51
CA ASP A 4 -20.34 16.29 -9.93
C ASP A 4 -18.88 16.35 -9.46
N TYR A 5 -18.22 17.49 -9.61
CA TYR A 5 -16.86 17.70 -9.09
C TYR A 5 -16.75 17.47 -7.57
N GLU A 6 -17.66 18.04 -6.77
CA GLU A 6 -17.63 17.83 -5.30
C GLU A 6 -17.83 16.37 -4.92
N LYS A 7 -18.65 15.64 -5.68
CA LYS A 7 -18.89 14.20 -5.49
C LYS A 7 -17.63 13.40 -5.79
N GLU A 8 -17.01 13.62 -6.94
CA GLU A 8 -15.81 12.88 -7.36
C GLU A 8 -14.62 13.21 -6.44
N ARG A 9 -14.54 14.46 -5.92
CA ARG A 9 -13.57 14.87 -4.88
C ARG A 9 -13.75 14.07 -3.60
N GLN A 10 -14.98 13.93 -3.15
CA GLN A 10 -15.31 13.15 -1.97
C GLN A 10 -15.00 11.65 -2.17
N GLU A 11 -15.31 11.10 -3.35
CA GLU A 11 -15.00 9.70 -3.69
C GLU A 11 -13.49 9.42 -3.69
N ALA A 12 -12.67 10.35 -4.18
CA ALA A 12 -11.21 10.21 -4.10
C ALA A 12 -10.68 10.33 -2.68
N LEU A 13 -11.21 11.25 -1.86
CA LEU A 13 -10.83 11.34 -0.44
C LEU A 13 -11.17 10.04 0.30
N GLU A 14 -12.37 9.49 0.10
CA GLU A 14 -12.79 8.23 0.71
C GLU A 14 -11.95 7.02 0.23
N ALA A 15 -11.57 7.00 -1.05
CA ALA A 15 -10.69 5.97 -1.58
C ALA A 15 -9.26 6.11 -1.04
N GLY A 16 -8.76 7.34 -0.88
CA GLY A 16 -7.47 7.64 -0.26
C GLY A 16 -7.41 7.21 1.20
N GLU A 17 -8.45 7.50 1.99
CA GLU A 17 -8.55 7.05 3.39
C GLU A 17 -8.52 5.52 3.50
N LYS A 18 -9.25 4.81 2.63
CA LYS A 18 -9.22 3.33 2.58
C LYS A 18 -7.85 2.80 2.20
N ALA A 19 -7.20 3.42 1.21
CA ALA A 19 -5.85 3.06 0.82
C ALA A 19 -4.86 3.23 1.98
N LEU A 20 -4.94 4.33 2.74
CA LEU A 20 -4.11 4.58 3.93
C LEU A 20 -4.34 3.56 5.04
N ASP A 21 -5.58 3.20 5.35
CA ASP A 21 -5.91 2.17 6.34
C ASP A 21 -5.33 0.80 5.94
N SER A 22 -5.52 0.40 4.68
CA SER A 22 -4.99 -0.86 4.17
C SER A 22 -3.46 -0.90 4.13
N LEU A 23 -2.81 0.21 3.73
CA LEU A 23 -1.35 0.34 3.78
C LEU A 23 -0.81 0.30 5.22
N SER A 24 -1.50 0.94 6.16
CA SER A 24 -1.11 0.95 7.58
C SER A 24 -1.17 -0.45 8.19
N ARG A 25 -2.23 -1.21 7.89
CA ARG A 25 -2.35 -2.62 8.31
C ARG A 25 -1.25 -3.49 7.69
N ALA A 26 -0.94 -3.27 6.41
CA ALA A 26 0.15 -3.98 5.75
C ALA A 26 1.51 -3.67 6.42
N LYS A 27 1.78 -2.41 6.77
CA LYS A 27 2.98 -2.00 7.51
C LYS A 27 3.11 -2.69 8.86
N GLU A 28 2.04 -2.72 9.66
CA GLU A 28 2.01 -3.39 10.97
C GLU A 28 2.28 -4.90 10.84
N CYS A 29 1.69 -5.53 9.81
CA CYS A 29 1.89 -6.95 9.54
C CYS A 29 3.33 -7.26 9.12
N LEU A 30 3.92 -6.45 8.23
CA LEU A 30 5.31 -6.58 7.80
C LEU A 30 6.30 -6.35 8.96
N GLN A 31 6.02 -5.38 9.84
CA GLN A 31 6.82 -5.15 11.05
C GLN A 31 6.78 -6.37 11.98
N SER A 32 5.58 -6.89 12.21
CA SER A 32 5.38 -8.11 13.00
C SER A 32 6.10 -9.32 12.39
N ALA A 33 6.08 -9.46 11.06
CA ALA A 33 6.75 -10.55 10.35
C ALA A 33 8.28 -10.45 10.45
N ARG A 34 8.84 -9.24 10.33
CA ARG A 34 10.28 -8.97 10.50
C ARG A 34 10.75 -9.27 11.92
N GLU A 35 10.03 -8.80 12.93
CA GLU A 35 10.36 -9.06 14.35
C GLU A 35 10.38 -10.56 14.64
N PHE A 36 9.42 -11.32 14.09
CA PHE A 36 9.39 -12.78 14.22
C PHE A 36 10.57 -13.47 13.50
N GLY A 37 10.99 -12.96 12.34
CA GLY A 37 12.17 -13.44 11.61
C GLY A 37 13.50 -13.21 12.32
N VAL A 38 13.61 -12.18 13.17
CA VAL A 38 14.79 -11.93 14.01
C VAL A 38 14.87 -12.94 15.17
N TRP A 39 13.72 -13.36 15.71
CA TRP A 39 13.66 -14.42 16.73
C TRP A 39 14.14 -15.78 16.20
N ASP A 40 13.93 -16.09 14.91
CA ASP A 40 14.44 -17.32 14.26
C ASP A 40 15.98 -17.42 14.29
N ILE A 41 16.68 -16.28 14.22
CA ILE A 41 18.15 -16.22 14.14
C ILE A 41 18.78 -16.20 15.54
N LEU A 42 18.13 -15.59 16.53
CA LEU A 42 18.63 -15.47 17.90
C LEU A 42 18.20 -16.63 18.83
N GLY A 43 17.12 -17.36 18.51
CA GLY A 43 16.48 -18.32 19.43
C GLY A 43 16.86 -19.81 19.27
N GLY A 44 17.63 -20.18 18.26
CA GLY A 44 18.11 -21.56 18.09
C GLY A 44 17.06 -22.55 17.55
N ARG A 45 17.23 -22.95 16.29
CA ARG A 45 16.82 -24.22 15.64
C ARG A 45 15.84 -25.11 16.46
N LEU A 46 14.51 -24.86 16.42
CA LEU A 46 13.48 -25.93 16.34
C LEU A 46 11.99 -25.47 16.27
N LEU A 47 11.60 -24.25 16.64
CA LEU A 47 10.17 -23.91 16.88
C LEU A 47 9.46 -23.07 15.81
N ALA A 48 10.15 -22.62 14.76
CA ALA A 48 9.68 -21.55 13.87
C ALA A 48 8.78 -21.95 12.69
N THR A 49 8.67 -23.24 12.36
CA THR A 49 8.29 -23.62 10.99
C THR A 49 6.79 -23.47 10.68
N MET A 50 5.89 -23.54 11.68
CA MET A 50 4.43 -23.48 11.44
C MET A 50 3.81 -22.09 11.60
N GLY A 51 4.33 -21.24 12.51
CA GLY A 51 3.84 -19.87 12.69
C GLY A 51 4.26 -18.92 11.56
N LYS A 52 5.41 -19.21 10.94
CA LYS A 52 6.01 -18.39 9.88
C LYS A 52 5.17 -18.33 8.60
N HIS A 53 4.57 -19.45 8.19
CA HIS A 53 3.72 -19.49 6.98
C HIS A 53 2.48 -18.61 7.13
N ARG A 54 1.77 -18.71 8.26
CA ARG A 54 0.52 -17.95 8.47
C ARG A 54 0.72 -16.44 8.51
N ARG A 55 1.85 -15.96 9.03
CA ARG A 55 2.15 -14.53 9.10
C ARG A 55 2.57 -13.95 7.75
N MET A 56 3.30 -14.71 6.93
CA MET A 56 3.59 -14.29 5.55
C MET A 56 2.33 -14.27 4.71
N GLU A 57 1.47 -15.28 4.85
CA GLU A 57 0.16 -15.32 4.17
C GLU A 57 -0.72 -14.12 4.53
N GLN A 58 -0.80 -13.77 5.83
CA GLN A 58 -1.48 -12.54 6.28
C GLN A 58 -0.85 -11.27 5.70
N ALA A 59 0.49 -11.18 5.64
CA ALA A 59 1.15 -10.03 5.02
C ALA A 59 0.79 -9.92 3.53
N HIS A 60 0.77 -11.04 2.80
CA HIS A 60 0.33 -11.08 1.41
C HIS A 60 -1.14 -10.64 1.25
N GLU A 61 -2.04 -11.10 2.11
CA GLU A 61 -3.46 -10.70 2.10
C GLU A 61 -3.63 -9.19 2.33
N HIS A 62 -2.97 -8.64 3.34
CA HIS A 62 -3.06 -7.20 3.64
C HIS A 62 -2.48 -6.34 2.52
N LEU A 63 -1.41 -6.79 1.87
CA LEU A 63 -0.84 -6.08 0.73
C LEU A 63 -1.70 -6.19 -0.52
N ALA A 64 -2.38 -7.32 -0.74
CA ALA A 64 -3.35 -7.47 -1.83
C ALA A 64 -4.56 -6.55 -1.64
N ALA A 65 -5.03 -6.40 -0.39
CA ALA A 65 -6.04 -5.40 -0.04
C ALA A 65 -5.54 -3.98 -0.32
N ALA A 66 -4.34 -3.64 0.15
CA ALA A 66 -3.72 -2.34 -0.13
C ALA A 66 -3.58 -2.05 -1.63
N LYS A 67 -3.20 -3.04 -2.44
CA LYS A 67 -3.16 -2.93 -3.91
C LYS A 67 -4.52 -2.61 -4.52
N THR A 68 -5.56 -3.26 -4.02
CA THR A 68 -6.92 -3.05 -4.52
C THR A 68 -7.42 -1.65 -4.19
N ASP A 69 -7.22 -1.21 -2.95
CA ASP A 69 -7.68 0.11 -2.50
C ASP A 69 -6.87 1.25 -3.15
N LEU A 70 -5.56 1.07 -3.34
CA LEU A 70 -4.74 2.04 -4.06
C LEU A 70 -5.13 2.16 -5.53
N LYS A 71 -5.38 1.04 -6.23
CA LYS A 71 -5.90 1.08 -7.61
C LYS A 71 -7.26 1.75 -7.71
N ARG A 72 -8.08 1.63 -6.67
CA ARG A 72 -9.34 2.36 -6.59
C ARG A 72 -9.09 3.86 -6.45
N PHE A 73 -8.24 4.26 -5.52
CA PHE A 73 -7.87 5.67 -5.32
C PHE A 73 -7.29 6.29 -6.60
N GLU A 74 -6.40 5.57 -7.26
CA GLU A 74 -5.83 5.93 -8.58
C GLU A 74 -6.92 6.22 -9.63
N LYS A 75 -7.95 5.37 -9.68
CA LYS A 75 -9.08 5.56 -10.60
C LYS A 75 -9.91 6.80 -10.24
N GLU A 76 -10.26 6.99 -8.97
CA GLU A 76 -11.03 8.17 -8.56
C GLU A 76 -10.24 9.48 -8.82
N LEU A 77 -8.90 9.46 -8.67
CA LEU A 77 -8.05 10.60 -9.04
C LEU A 77 -8.05 10.88 -10.54
N GLN A 78 -8.11 9.84 -11.38
CA GLN A 78 -8.20 9.99 -12.83
C GLN A 78 -9.57 10.58 -13.26
N ASP A 79 -10.63 10.12 -12.61
CA ASP A 79 -11.98 10.64 -12.83
C ASP A 79 -12.05 12.12 -12.41
N LEU A 80 -11.45 12.49 -11.28
CA LEU A 80 -11.27 13.87 -10.82
C LEU A 80 -10.46 14.77 -11.78
N ASP A 81 -9.32 14.29 -12.26
CA ASP A 81 -8.45 15.05 -13.17
C ASP A 81 -9.20 15.43 -14.47
N SER A 82 -10.09 14.55 -14.92
CA SER A 82 -10.94 14.79 -16.09
C SER A 82 -11.88 16.00 -15.93
N PHE A 83 -12.20 16.42 -14.69
CA PHE A 83 -13.07 17.57 -14.44
C PHE A 83 -12.34 18.90 -14.36
N GLU A 84 -11.10 18.92 -13.88
CA GLU A 84 -10.44 20.17 -13.50
C GLU A 84 -9.04 20.34 -14.10
N ASN A 85 -8.59 19.37 -14.94
CA ASN A 85 -7.26 19.37 -15.57
C ASN A 85 -6.20 19.69 -14.51
N ILE A 86 -6.42 19.13 -13.32
CA ILE A 86 -5.59 19.38 -12.17
C ILE A 86 -4.34 18.63 -12.52
N ASN A 87 -3.31 19.37 -12.92
CA ASN A 87 -1.96 18.89 -13.11
C ASN A 87 -1.34 18.37 -11.78
N LEU A 88 -2.16 17.83 -10.87
CA LEU A 88 -1.83 16.83 -9.90
C LEU A 88 -0.97 15.80 -10.60
N GLU A 89 0.10 15.41 -9.93
CA GLU A 89 1.03 14.36 -10.33
C GLU A 89 0.34 12.97 -10.38
N THR A 90 -0.96 12.91 -10.66
CA THR A 90 -1.78 11.71 -10.85
C THR A 90 -1.10 10.78 -11.84
N GLY A 91 -0.58 11.29 -12.96
CA GLY A 91 0.20 10.49 -13.92
C GLY A 91 1.49 9.88 -13.33
N ASP A 92 2.17 10.59 -12.43
CA ASP A 92 3.35 10.09 -11.71
C ASP A 92 2.95 9.06 -10.64
N PHE A 93 1.77 9.25 -10.02
CA PHE A 93 1.20 8.33 -9.04
C PHE A 93 0.71 7.02 -9.65
N LEU A 94 0.03 7.06 -10.81
CA LEU A 94 -0.36 5.87 -11.59
C LEU A 94 0.88 5.00 -11.88
N GLY A 95 1.92 5.63 -12.45
CA GLY A 95 3.18 4.96 -12.75
C GLY A 95 3.89 4.43 -11.50
N PHE A 96 3.83 5.17 -10.40
CA PHE A 96 4.35 4.73 -9.12
C PHE A 96 3.60 3.53 -8.56
N ALA A 97 2.26 3.55 -8.52
CA ALA A 97 1.47 2.51 -7.88
C ALA A 97 1.73 1.14 -8.55
N ASP A 98 1.70 1.09 -9.89
CA ASP A 98 1.98 -0.14 -10.62
C ASP A 98 3.42 -0.63 -10.40
N TYR A 99 4.42 0.25 -10.49
CA TYR A 99 5.83 -0.12 -10.23
C TYR A 99 6.08 -0.56 -8.78
N PHE A 100 5.54 0.20 -7.82
CA PHE A 100 5.62 -0.07 -6.40
C PHE A 100 5.06 -1.44 -6.07
N PHE A 101 3.84 -1.76 -6.53
CA PHE A 101 3.23 -3.03 -6.22
C PHE A 101 3.95 -4.20 -6.88
N ASP A 102 4.30 -4.09 -8.16
CA ASP A 102 5.00 -5.18 -8.83
C ASP A 102 6.37 -5.46 -8.18
N GLY A 103 7.08 -4.41 -7.75
CA GLY A 103 8.29 -4.54 -6.93
C GLY A 103 8.03 -5.16 -5.56
N LEU A 104 7.06 -4.63 -4.82
CA LEU A 104 6.68 -5.06 -3.47
C LEU A 104 6.27 -6.54 -3.40
N PHE A 105 5.41 -6.98 -4.32
CA PHE A 105 4.98 -8.39 -4.38
C PHE A 105 6.13 -9.32 -4.80
N THR A 106 6.99 -8.87 -5.71
CA THR A 106 8.19 -9.62 -6.12
C THR A 106 9.18 -9.77 -4.96
N ASP A 107 9.40 -8.71 -4.20
CA ASP A 107 10.31 -8.68 -3.06
C ASP A 107 9.84 -9.59 -1.93
N LEU A 108 8.54 -9.63 -1.67
CA LEU A 108 7.95 -10.53 -0.69
C LEU A 108 7.93 -11.98 -1.14
N ALA A 109 7.74 -12.24 -2.44
CA ALA A 109 7.87 -13.57 -3.00
C ALA A 109 9.28 -14.16 -2.77
N MET A 110 10.31 -13.31 -2.67
CA MET A 110 11.67 -13.74 -2.33
C MET A 110 11.91 -14.02 -0.83
N GLN A 111 10.88 -13.94 0.04
CA GLN A 111 10.85 -14.20 1.50
C GLN A 111 11.91 -13.49 2.38
N SER A 112 12.90 -12.84 1.76
CA SER A 112 14.08 -12.26 2.38
C SER A 112 14.08 -10.74 2.35
N ARG A 113 13.14 -10.13 1.63
CA ARG A 113 13.08 -8.68 1.39
C ARG A 113 11.91 -7.99 2.11
N ILE A 114 11.59 -8.44 3.32
CA ILE A 114 10.55 -7.81 4.17
C ILE A 114 10.90 -6.34 4.45
N SER A 115 12.18 -6.02 4.62
CA SER A 115 12.63 -4.64 4.84
C SER A 115 12.36 -3.74 3.63
N ASP A 116 12.59 -4.24 2.41
CA ASP A 116 12.32 -3.48 1.19
C ASP A 116 10.81 -3.26 1.02
N ALA A 117 10.01 -4.27 1.36
CA ALA A 117 8.56 -4.16 1.39
C ALA A 117 8.06 -3.12 2.40
N GLN A 118 8.66 -3.04 3.59
CA GLN A 118 8.33 -2.00 4.58
C GLN A 118 8.62 -0.61 4.03
N THR A 119 9.81 -0.41 3.44
CA THR A 119 10.20 0.87 2.86
C THR A 119 9.25 1.31 1.75
N GLY A 120 8.86 0.38 0.87
CA GLY A 120 7.90 0.70 -0.18
C GLY A 120 6.51 1.07 0.38
N VAL A 121 6.00 0.34 1.39
CA VAL A 121 4.72 0.67 2.03
C VAL A 121 4.77 2.05 2.71
N ASP A 122 5.88 2.39 3.36
CA ASP A 122 6.08 3.73 3.93
C ASP A 122 6.08 4.84 2.87
N GLU A 123 6.69 4.59 1.72
CA GLU A 123 6.68 5.53 0.60
C GLU A 123 5.27 5.70 0.02
N ALA A 124 4.52 4.61 -0.14
CA ALA A 124 3.15 4.64 -0.62
C ALA A 124 2.23 5.42 0.31
N ILE A 125 2.33 5.23 1.63
CA ILE A 125 1.59 6.03 2.63
C ILE A 125 1.87 7.51 2.42
N ARG A 126 3.15 7.88 2.34
CA ARG A 126 3.57 9.28 2.22
C ARG A 126 3.03 9.94 0.96
N ARG A 127 3.03 9.23 -0.18
CA ARG A 127 2.49 9.74 -1.45
C ARG A 127 0.98 9.90 -1.41
N VAL A 128 0.25 8.96 -0.80
CA VAL A 128 -1.21 9.10 -0.63
C VAL A 128 -1.55 10.29 0.26
N GLU A 129 -0.85 10.46 1.39
CA GLU A 129 -1.02 11.62 2.27
C GLU A 129 -0.75 12.94 1.53
N GLU A 130 0.31 12.99 0.71
CA GLU A 130 0.66 14.16 -0.08
C GLU A 130 -0.43 14.52 -1.10
N ILE A 131 -0.95 13.53 -1.84
CA ILE A 131 -2.04 13.76 -2.79
C ILE A 131 -3.31 14.21 -2.07
N MET A 132 -3.70 13.53 -1.00
CA MET A 132 -4.88 13.89 -0.21
C MET A 132 -4.79 15.30 0.38
N SER A 133 -3.59 15.77 0.74
CA SER A 133 -3.40 17.14 1.23
C SER A 133 -3.62 18.23 0.17
N ARG A 134 -3.59 17.85 -1.12
CA ARG A 134 -3.74 18.73 -2.28
C ARG A 134 -5.16 18.67 -2.89
N LEU A 135 -6.00 17.73 -2.45
CA LEU A 135 -7.41 17.60 -2.84
C LEU A 135 -8.29 18.58 -2.08
#